data_AF-A0A3D4I2N2-F1
#
_entry.id   AF-A0A3D4I2N2-F1
#
_cell.length_a   1.000
_cell.length_b   1.000
_cell.length_c   1.000
_cell.angle_alpha   90.00
_cell.angle_beta   90.00
_cell.angle_gamma   90.00
#
_symmetry.space_group_name_H-M   'P 1'
#
loop_
_entity.id
_entity.type
_entity.pdbx_description
1 polymer ?
#
loop_
_entity_poly.entity_id
_entity_poly.type
_entity_poly.pdbx_seq_one_letter_code
_entity_poly.pdbx_strand_id
1 'polypeptide(L)'
;AADMLSQAEHDVLASAVLITNSEEIAEQTIEEIYKQAKSLSRKEIIEQSLENYGAVIVSGSMDEAVGFANELAPEHIEICARKPFEYIGRIDNAGSVFLGNYSPEPLGDYFAGPNHVLPTGGTARFFSPLSVDT
;
A
#
# COMPACT_ATOMS: atom_id res chain seq x y z
N ALA A 1 5.21 0.53 7.81
CA ALA A 1 5.57 -0.78 8.41
C ALA A 1 4.33 -1.55 8.83
N ALA A 2 3.54 -1.06 9.79
CA ALA A 2 2.31 -1.72 10.22
C ALA A 2 1.33 -1.97 9.07
N ASP A 3 1.13 -1.00 8.18
CA ASP A 3 0.21 -1.15 7.04
C ASP A 3 0.74 -2.12 5.96
N MET A 4 2.07 -2.21 5.80
CA MET A 4 2.65 -3.27 4.97
C MET A 4 2.43 -4.65 5.57
N LEU A 5 2.43 -4.76 6.90
CA LEU A 5 2.18 -6.01 7.61
C LEU A 5 0.69 -6.38 7.61
N SER A 6 -0.24 -5.42 7.65
CA SER A 6 -1.67 -5.69 7.48
C SER A 6 -1.94 -6.29 6.11
N GLN A 7 -1.34 -5.73 5.05
CA GLN A 7 -1.52 -6.31 3.71
C GLN A 7 -0.84 -7.68 3.59
N ALA A 8 0.42 -7.79 4.06
CA ALA A 8 1.19 -9.03 3.94
C ALA A 8 0.59 -10.21 4.73
N GLU A 9 -0.21 -9.95 5.78
CA GLU A 9 -0.85 -11.04 6.50
C GLU A 9 -2.03 -11.64 5.75
N HIS A 10 -2.63 -10.98 4.74
CA HIS A 10 -3.83 -11.48 4.06
C HIS A 10 -3.61 -12.85 3.39
N ASP A 11 -2.57 -12.97 2.55
CA ASP A 11 -2.27 -14.16 1.75
C ASP A 11 -0.77 -14.23 1.41
N VAL A 12 -0.23 -15.42 1.14
CA VAL A 12 1.20 -15.59 0.74
C VAL A 12 1.51 -14.97 -0.62
N LEU A 13 0.48 -14.68 -1.42
CA LEU A 13 0.55 -13.96 -2.69
C LEU A 13 0.27 -12.46 -2.55
N ALA A 14 -0.02 -11.96 -1.34
CA ALA A 14 -0.22 -10.54 -1.11
C ALA A 14 1.08 -9.76 -1.39
N SER A 15 0.93 -8.59 -1.98
CA SER A 15 2.03 -7.68 -2.31
C SER A 15 1.97 -6.45 -1.42
N ALA A 16 3.07 -6.17 -0.72
CA ALA A 16 3.20 -5.03 0.17
C ALA A 16 4.44 -4.22 -0.23
N VAL A 17 4.21 -3.02 -0.77
CA VAL A 17 5.26 -2.20 -1.39
C VAL A 17 5.32 -0.82 -0.76
N LEU A 18 6.50 -0.41 -0.29
CA LEU A 18 6.81 0.97 0.05
C LEU A 18 7.57 1.62 -1.10
N ILE A 19 7.14 2.80 -1.52
CA ILE A 19 7.91 3.67 -2.42
C ILE A 19 8.18 4.97 -1.66
N THR A 20 9.46 5.33 -1.53
CA THR A 20 9.88 6.52 -0.79
C THR A 20 11.01 7.21 -1.51
N ASN A 21 11.20 8.51 -1.30
CA ASN A 21 12.38 9.25 -1.77
C ASN A 21 13.39 9.51 -0.64
N SER A 22 13.30 8.76 0.45
CA SER A 22 14.15 8.87 1.63
C SER A 22 14.70 7.49 1.99
N GLU A 23 16.02 7.34 1.91
CA GLU A 23 16.73 6.15 2.36
C GLU A 23 16.49 5.89 3.86
N GLU A 24 16.48 6.95 4.67
CA GLU A 24 16.21 6.85 6.11
C GLU A 24 14.82 6.23 6.39
N ILE A 25 13.77 6.67 5.68
CA ILE A 25 12.43 6.09 5.83
C ILE A 25 12.41 4.63 5.38
N ALA A 26 13.13 4.29 4.31
CA ALA A 26 13.23 2.92 3.83
C ALA A 26 13.85 2.00 4.89
N GLU A 27 15.01 2.39 5.42
CA GLU A 27 15.74 1.63 6.44
C GLU A 27 14.91 1.47 7.72
N GLN A 28 14.34 2.57 8.24
CA GLN A 28 13.49 2.54 9.44
C GLN A 28 12.25 1.67 9.24
N THR A 29 11.67 1.67 8.03
CA THR A 29 10.51 0.83 7.73
C THR A 29 10.87 -0.64 7.75
N ILE A 30 12.02 -1.02 7.19
CA ILE A 30 12.51 -2.40 7.19
C ILE A 30 12.77 -2.87 8.63
N GLU A 31 13.43 -2.05 9.46
CA GLU A 31 13.68 -2.35 10.87
C GLU A 31 12.37 -2.61 11.63
N GLU A 32 11.38 -1.74 11.45
CA GLU A 32 10.08 -1.88 12.11
C GLU A 32 9.28 -3.09 11.58
N ILE A 33 9.36 -3.42 10.29
CA ILE A 33 8.77 -4.66 9.74
C ILE A 33 9.33 -5.89 10.48
N TYR A 34 10.66 -6.02 10.57
CA TYR A 34 11.28 -7.17 11.25
C TYR A 34 10.99 -7.20 12.74
N LYS A 35 10.85 -6.05 13.38
CA LYS A 35 10.52 -5.95 14.80
C LYS A 35 9.08 -6.36 15.08
N GLN A 36 8.13 -5.85 14.31
CA GLN A 36 6.69 -6.07 14.52
C GLN A 36 6.28 -7.49 14.11
N ALA A 37 6.77 -7.99 12.97
CA ALA A 37 6.44 -9.32 12.44
C ALA A 37 6.70 -10.46 13.44
N LYS A 38 7.75 -10.34 14.27
CA LYS A 38 8.10 -11.34 15.31
C LYS A 38 6.97 -11.64 16.30
N SER A 39 6.07 -10.68 16.52
CA SER A 39 4.99 -10.77 17.50
C SER A 39 3.63 -11.13 16.91
N LEU A 40 3.51 -11.16 15.58
CA LEU A 40 2.24 -11.37 14.89
C LEU A 40 1.91 -12.87 14.79
N SER A 41 0.63 -13.20 14.96
CA SER A 41 0.14 -14.59 14.96
C SER A 41 0.22 -15.26 13.59
N ARG A 42 0.23 -14.48 12.50
CA ARG A 42 0.29 -14.94 11.10
C ARG A 42 1.70 -14.79 10.50
N LYS A 43 2.75 -14.80 11.31
CA LYS A 43 4.14 -14.52 10.88
C LYS A 43 4.60 -15.36 9.68
N GLU A 44 4.20 -16.64 9.59
CA GLU A 44 4.64 -17.51 8.48
C GLU A 44 4.07 -17.05 7.13
N ILE A 45 2.84 -16.52 7.12
CA ILE A 45 2.21 -15.97 5.91
C ILE A 45 2.89 -14.65 5.54
N ILE A 46 3.10 -13.79 6.55
CA ILE A 46 3.77 -12.49 6.39
C ILE A 46 5.17 -12.67 5.81
N GLU A 47 5.97 -13.59 6.37
CA GLU A 47 7.34 -13.85 5.91
C GLU A 47 7.34 -14.30 4.44
N GLN A 48 6.44 -15.20 4.04
CA GLN A 48 6.34 -15.67 2.66
C GLN A 48 5.84 -14.57 1.70
N SER A 49 4.83 -13.80 2.10
CA SER A 49 4.33 -12.67 1.30
C SER A 49 5.43 -11.64 1.07
N LEU A 50 6.15 -11.24 2.13
CA LEU A 50 7.22 -10.26 2.05
C LEU A 50 8.43 -10.78 1.26
N GLU A 51 8.79 -12.05 1.38
CA GLU A 51 9.89 -12.66 0.62
C GLU A 51 9.59 -12.70 -0.89
N ASN A 52 8.36 -13.03 -1.27
CA ASN A 52 8.00 -13.20 -2.67
C ASN A 52 7.61 -11.87 -3.36
N TYR A 53 6.92 -11.00 -2.63
CA TYR A 53 6.24 -9.82 -3.20
C TYR A 53 6.37 -8.55 -2.35
N GLY A 54 7.11 -8.60 -1.23
CA GLY A 54 7.45 -7.41 -0.46
C GLY A 54 8.53 -6.60 -1.15
N ALA A 55 8.38 -5.28 -1.18
CA ALA A 55 9.41 -4.39 -1.72
C ALA A 55 9.49 -3.06 -0.97
N VAL A 56 10.71 -2.54 -0.83
CA VAL A 56 10.98 -1.16 -0.43
C VAL A 56 11.81 -0.52 -1.53
N ILE A 57 11.25 0.47 -2.19
CA ILE A 57 11.82 1.12 -3.36
C ILE A 57 12.19 2.55 -2.98
N VAL A 58 13.48 2.88 -3.11
CA VAL A 58 13.97 4.25 -2.98
C VAL A 58 14.00 4.89 -4.36
N SER A 59 13.10 5.84 -4.57
CA SER A 59 13.00 6.68 -5.76
C SER A 59 13.86 7.95 -5.62
N GLY A 60 14.23 8.57 -6.74
CA GLY A 60 14.94 9.85 -6.73
C GLY A 60 14.05 11.04 -6.35
N SER A 61 12.72 10.90 -6.47
CA SER A 61 11.76 11.95 -6.14
C SER A 61 10.35 11.41 -5.90
N MET A 62 9.51 12.21 -5.23
CA MET A 62 8.07 11.91 -5.14
C MET A 62 7.37 11.85 -6.51
N ASP A 63 7.89 12.55 -7.51
CA ASP A 63 7.31 12.51 -8.87
C ASP A 63 7.54 11.15 -9.53
N GLU A 64 8.74 10.60 -9.34
CA GLU A 64 9.08 9.24 -9.77
C GLU A 64 8.27 8.19 -8.99
N ALA A 65 8.13 8.38 -7.67
CA ALA A 65 7.30 7.50 -6.83
C ALA A 65 5.84 7.45 -7.31
N VAL A 66 5.25 8.61 -7.63
CA VAL A 66 3.90 8.71 -8.20
C VAL A 66 3.81 8.03 -9.55
N GLY A 67 4.80 8.24 -10.43
CA GLY A 67 4.87 7.58 -11.73
C GLY A 67 4.88 6.05 -11.60
N PHE A 68 5.73 5.52 -10.72
CA PHE A 68 5.80 4.09 -10.44
C PHE A 68 4.50 3.56 -9.84
N ALA A 69 3.86 4.29 -8.92
CA ALA A 69 2.57 3.89 -8.36
C ALA A 69 1.47 3.77 -9.44
N ASN A 70 1.43 4.71 -10.39
CA ASN A 70 0.50 4.65 -11.52
C ASN A 70 0.77 3.47 -12.47
N GLU A 71 2.04 3.10 -12.65
CA GLU A 71 2.40 1.89 -13.39
C GLU A 71 2.04 0.61 -12.63
N LEU A 72 2.18 0.61 -11.31
CA LEU A 72 1.80 -0.53 -10.49
C LEU A 72 0.27 -0.75 -10.49
N ALA A 73 -0.50 0.35 -10.53
CA ALA A 73 -1.95 0.36 -10.47
C ALA A 73 -2.49 -0.48 -9.29
N PRO A 74 -2.14 -0.10 -8.05
CA PRO A 74 -2.41 -0.91 -6.88
C PRO A 74 -3.90 -0.98 -6.52
N GLU A 75 -4.26 -2.05 -5.81
CA GLU A 75 -5.57 -2.19 -5.18
C GLU A 75 -5.77 -1.08 -4.13
N HIS A 76 -4.85 -0.98 -3.18
CA HIS A 76 -4.81 0.05 -2.14
C HIS A 76 -3.55 0.92 -2.31
N ILE A 77 -3.70 2.24 -2.19
CA ILE A 77 -2.55 3.16 -2.10
C ILE A 77 -2.70 4.11 -0.92
N GLU A 78 -1.66 4.15 -0.07
CA GLU A 78 -1.54 5.12 1.01
C GLU A 78 -0.54 6.23 0.64
N ILE A 79 -0.99 7.48 0.73
CA ILE A 79 -0.15 8.66 0.47
C ILE A 79 0.28 9.25 1.81
N CYS A 80 1.40 8.75 2.33
CA CYS A 80 2.00 9.19 3.59
C CYS A 80 3.02 10.31 3.38
N ALA A 81 2.51 11.50 3.04
CA ALA A 81 3.32 12.70 2.79
C ALA A 81 2.88 13.88 3.65
N ARG A 82 3.74 14.90 3.78
CA ARG A 82 3.41 16.14 4.53
C ARG A 82 2.16 16.85 3.99
N LYS A 83 1.94 16.78 2.67
CA LYS A 83 0.81 17.40 1.97
C LYS A 83 0.18 16.39 1.00
N PRO A 84 -0.57 15.39 1.51
CA PRO A 84 -1.01 14.26 0.70
C PRO A 84 -1.97 14.68 -0.43
N PHE A 85 -2.75 15.74 -0.21
CA PHE A 85 -3.66 16.32 -1.20
C PHE A 85 -2.97 16.92 -2.43
N GLU A 86 -1.65 17.19 -2.41
CA GLU A 86 -0.92 17.63 -3.60
C GLU A 86 -0.71 16.48 -4.61
N TYR A 87 -0.89 15.23 -4.19
CA TYR A 87 -0.64 14.04 -5.01
C TYR A 87 -1.93 13.37 -5.53
N ILE A 88 -3.08 13.58 -4.90
CA ILE A 88 -4.33 12.89 -5.27
C ILE A 88 -4.70 13.09 -6.74
N GLY A 89 -4.53 14.30 -7.28
CA GLY A 89 -4.82 14.59 -8.70
C GLY A 89 -3.78 14.06 -9.68
N ARG A 90 -2.80 13.30 -9.20
CA ARG A 90 -1.70 12.71 -9.99
C ARG A 90 -1.69 11.18 -9.91
N ILE A 91 -2.56 10.58 -9.10
CA ILE A 91 -2.75 9.13 -9.04
C ILE A 91 -3.85 8.79 -10.06
N ASP A 92 -3.43 8.22 -11.18
CA ASP A 92 -4.32 7.88 -12.30
C ASP A 92 -4.95 6.49 -12.12
N ASN A 93 -4.21 5.55 -11.52
CA ASN A 93 -4.63 4.16 -11.38
C ASN A 93 -4.50 3.69 -9.93
N ALA A 94 -5.61 3.55 -9.22
CA ALA A 94 -5.68 2.91 -7.92
C ALA A 94 -7.11 2.42 -7.65
N GLY A 95 -7.28 1.32 -6.91
CA GLY A 95 -8.60 0.87 -6.45
C GLY A 95 -9.16 1.80 -5.38
N SER A 96 -8.42 1.97 -4.29
CA SER A 96 -8.75 2.89 -3.19
C SER A 96 -7.53 3.71 -2.76
N VAL A 97 -7.77 4.97 -2.40
CA VAL A 97 -6.73 5.93 -2.03
C VAL A 97 -6.93 6.40 -0.59
N PHE A 98 -5.89 6.29 0.21
CA PHE A 98 -5.84 6.72 1.60
C PHE A 98 -4.85 7.87 1.77
N LEU A 99 -5.25 8.92 2.51
CA LEU A 99 -4.51 10.19 2.54
C LEU A 99 -3.99 10.52 3.95
N GLY A 100 -2.67 10.49 4.10
CA GLY A 100 -1.96 10.87 5.31
C GLY A 100 -1.90 9.78 6.37
N ASN A 101 -1.09 10.04 7.41
CA ASN A 101 -0.64 9.03 8.38
C ASN A 101 -1.72 8.50 9.34
N TYR A 102 -2.96 8.93 9.21
CA TYR A 102 -4.10 8.52 10.05
C TYR A 102 -5.20 7.86 9.23
N SER A 103 -4.88 7.41 8.03
CA SER A 103 -5.79 6.70 7.14
C SER A 103 -5.17 5.35 6.76
N PRO A 104 -4.97 4.43 7.72
CA PRO A 104 -4.43 3.12 7.41
C PRO A 104 -5.47 2.30 6.63
N GLU A 105 -5.02 1.39 5.77
CA GLU A 105 -5.85 0.48 4.96
C GLU A 105 -7.00 -0.19 5.77
N PRO A 106 -6.75 -0.77 6.98
CA PRO A 106 -7.82 -1.36 7.79
C PRO A 106 -8.98 -0.41 8.12
N LEU A 107 -8.76 0.91 8.13
CA LEU A 107 -9.85 1.88 8.30
C LEU A 107 -10.85 1.80 7.14
N GLY A 108 -10.35 1.64 5.91
CA GLY A 108 -11.14 1.46 4.69
C GLY A 108 -11.84 0.10 4.67
N ASP A 109 -11.14 -0.95 5.07
CA ASP A 109 -11.66 -2.32 5.05
C ASP A 109 -12.89 -2.51 5.92
N TYR A 110 -13.02 -1.72 7.00
CA TYR A 110 -14.02 -1.96 8.03
C TYR A 110 -15.00 -0.83 8.29
N PHE A 111 -14.58 0.45 8.23
CA PHE A 111 -15.37 1.53 8.85
C PHE A 111 -15.56 2.80 8.03
N ALA A 112 -14.60 3.16 7.17
CA ALA A 112 -14.63 4.48 6.50
C ALA A 112 -15.83 4.67 5.57
N GLY A 113 -16.42 3.59 5.04
CA GLY A 113 -17.58 3.63 4.15
C GLY A 113 -17.33 3.20 2.70
N PRO A 114 -16.15 3.42 2.07
CA PRO A 114 -15.83 2.85 0.76
C PRO A 114 -15.92 1.31 0.75
N ASN A 115 -16.07 0.74 -0.44
CA ASN A 115 -16.13 -0.71 -0.62
C ASN A 115 -14.72 -1.31 -0.67
N HIS A 116 -14.48 -2.40 0.05
CA HIS A 116 -13.20 -3.11 0.04
C HIS A 116 -13.10 -4.19 -1.05
N VAL A 117 -14.13 -4.37 -1.88
CA VAL A 117 -14.05 -5.23 -3.05
C VAL A 117 -13.49 -4.40 -4.19
N LEU A 118 -12.18 -4.55 -4.41
CA LEU A 118 -11.38 -3.69 -5.26
C LEU A 118 -10.71 -4.47 -6.41
N PRO A 119 -10.32 -3.78 -7.49
CA PRO A 119 -9.53 -4.38 -8.57
C PRO A 119 -8.09 -4.68 -8.12
N THR A 120 -7.66 -5.94 -8.26
CA THR A 120 -6.32 -6.41 -7.87
C THR A 120 -5.45 -6.73 -9.10
N GLY A 121 -4.17 -7.05 -8.91
CA GLY A 121 -3.29 -7.51 -9.99
C GLY A 121 -3.08 -6.50 -11.13
N GLY A 122 -3.07 -5.19 -10.81
CA GLY A 122 -2.89 -4.11 -11.78
C GLY A 122 -4.15 -3.75 -12.58
N THR A 123 -5.30 -4.36 -12.24
CA THR A 123 -6.54 -4.14 -12.99
C THR A 123 -7.25 -2.82 -12.66
N ALA A 124 -6.77 -2.06 -11.66
CA ALA A 124 -7.22 -0.69 -11.38
C ALA A 124 -7.03 0.28 -12.56
N ARG A 125 -6.26 -0.12 -13.60
CA ARG A 125 -6.13 0.59 -14.87
C ARG A 125 -7.42 0.64 -15.70
N PHE A 126 -8.34 -0.30 -15.48
CA PHE A 126 -9.54 -0.45 -16.31
C PHE A 126 -10.79 -0.98 -15.58
N PHE A 127 -10.67 -1.38 -14.31
CA PHE A 127 -11.81 -1.71 -13.46
C PHE A 127 -11.93 -0.73 -12.29
N SER A 128 -13.15 -0.59 -11.80
CA SER A 128 -13.49 0.25 -10.65
C SER A 128 -13.82 -0.61 -9.42
N PRO A 129 -13.74 -0.01 -8.21
CA PRO A 129 -14.30 -0.60 -7.00
C PRO A 129 -15.76 -1.01 -7.15
N LEU A 130 -16.19 -2.01 -6.40
CA LEU A 130 -17.61 -2.35 -6.31
C LEU A 130 -18.42 -1.16 -5.78
N SER A 131 -19.48 -0.80 -6.49
CA SER A 131 -20.34 0.34 -6.19
C SER A 131 -21.81 0.00 -6.47
N VAL A 132 -22.72 0.94 -6.19
CA VAL A 132 -24.14 0.80 -6.57
C VAL A 132 -24.38 0.94 -8.07
N ASP A 133 -23.41 1.48 -8.81
CA ASP A 133 -23.48 1.68 -10.25
C ASP A 133 -22.98 0.45 -11.04
N THR A 134 -22.42 -0.55 -10.34
CA THR A 134 -21.83 -1.79 -10.89
C THR A 134 -22.62 -3.03 -10.51
#